data_AF-A0A2Z4III2-F1
#
_entry.id   AF-A0A2Z4III2-F1
#
_cell.length_a   1.000
_cell.length_b   1.000
_cell.length_c   1.000
_cell.angle_alpha   90.00
_cell.angle_beta   90.00
_cell.angle_gamma   90.00
#
_symmetry.space_group_name_H-M   'P 1'
#
loop_
_entity.id
_entity.type
_entity.pdbx_description
1 polymer ?
#
loop_
_entity_poly.entity_id
_entity_poly.type
_entity_poly.pdbx_seq_one_letter_code
_entity_poly.pdbx_strand_id
1 'polypeptide(L)'
;MKKEVDRLYQHAIIPVLLGLASITLVVALYFCSEWLVSSGIPHDASFYAYGDEVSSQAYRAKVGQLMALFFLAAAICIAAVIVQRRLMGLVAIVLGVCSILYIVL
;
A
#
# COMPACT_ATOMS: atom_id res chain seq x y z
N MET A 1 -17.20 -8.38 30.24
CA MET A 1 -17.36 -7.94 28.83
C MET A 1 -16.15 -7.17 28.28
N LYS A 2 -15.70 -6.02 28.81
CA LYS A 2 -14.52 -5.30 28.26
C LYS A 2 -13.25 -6.15 28.11
N LYS A 3 -12.93 -7.00 29.10
CA LYS A 3 -11.74 -7.86 29.09
C LYS A 3 -11.75 -8.95 28.02
N GLU A 4 -12.93 -9.41 27.59
CA GLU A 4 -13.04 -10.45 26.54
C GLU A 4 -12.97 -9.85 25.14
N VAL A 5 -13.55 -8.66 24.95
CA VAL A 5 -13.46 -7.91 23.69
C VAL A 5 -12.02 -7.49 23.40
N ASP A 6 -11.27 -7.03 24.41
CA ASP A 6 -9.83 -6.72 24.28
C ASP A 6 -9.01 -7.96 23.89
N ARG A 7 -9.35 -9.13 24.44
CA ARG A 7 -8.67 -10.40 24.13
C ARG A 7 -8.93 -10.87 22.70
N LEU A 8 -10.17 -10.74 22.23
CA LEU A 8 -10.55 -11.11 20.86
C LEU A 8 -9.86 -10.19 19.84
N TYR A 9 -9.79 -8.88 20.15
CA TYR A 9 -9.06 -7.89 19.34
C TYR A 9 -7.57 -8.22 19.23
N GLN A 10 -6.92 -8.57 20.35
CA GLN A 10 -5.50 -8.92 20.35
C GLN A 10 -5.20 -10.24 19.61
N HIS A 11 -6.10 -11.22 19.66
CA HIS A 11 -5.87 -12.52 19.03
C HIS A 11 -6.30 -12.62 17.56
N ALA A 12 -7.24 -11.79 17.09
CA ALA A 12 -7.72 -11.83 15.72
C ALA A 12 -7.24 -10.65 14.87
N ILE A 13 -7.30 -9.42 15.39
CA ILE A 13 -7.10 -8.22 14.57
C ILE A 13 -5.62 -7.88 14.40
N ILE A 14 -4.79 -8.12 15.42
CA ILE A 14 -3.34 -7.91 15.30
C ILE A 14 -2.72 -8.84 14.25
N PRO A 15 -2.97 -10.17 14.25
CA PRO A 15 -2.43 -11.05 13.22
C PRO A 15 -2.95 -10.71 11.82
N VAL A 16 -4.22 -10.31 11.69
CA VAL A 16 -4.80 -9.92 10.40
C VAL A 16 -4.15 -8.64 9.86
N LEU A 17 -3.93 -7.63 10.70
CA LEU A 17 -3.26 -6.39 10.30
C LEU A 17 -1.79 -6.64 9.93
N LEU A 18 -1.08 -7.48 10.69
CA LEU A 18 0.29 -7.86 10.36
C LEU A 18 0.37 -8.69 9.07
N GLY A 19 -0.58 -9.61 8.86
CA GLY A 19 -0.69 -10.37 7.62
C GLY A 19 -0.96 -9.46 6.42
N LEU A 20 -1.88 -8.51 6.56
CA LEU A 20 -2.15 -7.51 5.53
C LEU A 20 -0.92 -6.64 5.24
N ALA A 21 -0.24 -6.17 6.30
CA ALA A 21 1.01 -5.42 6.17
C ALA A 21 2.05 -6.21 5.36
N SER A 22 2.22 -7.49 5.68
CA SER A 22 3.17 -8.38 4.99
C SER A 22 2.84 -8.52 3.51
N ILE A 23 1.57 -8.78 3.16
CA ILE A 23 1.13 -8.88 1.75
C ILE A 23 1.38 -7.55 1.02
N THR A 24 0.97 -6.42 1.61
CA THR A 24 1.18 -5.11 1.00
C THR A 24 2.65 -4.77 0.82
N LEU A 25 3.52 -5.19 1.74
CA LEU A 25 4.96 -4.99 1.63
C LEU A 25 5.56 -5.82 0.49
N VAL A 26 5.15 -7.08 0.33
CA VAL A 26 5.59 -7.93 -0.80
C VAL A 26 5.18 -7.31 -2.13
N VAL A 27 3.96 -6.80 -2.23
CA VAL A 27 3.46 -6.12 -3.44
C VAL A 27 4.21 -4.80 -3.68
N ALA A 28 4.49 -4.03 -2.62
CA ALA A 28 5.31 -2.82 -2.73
C ALA A 28 6.72 -3.13 -3.27
N LEU A 29 7.35 -4.20 -2.79
CA LEU A 29 8.66 -4.65 -3.23
C LEU A 29 8.65 -5.12 -4.69
N TYR A 30 7.58 -5.79 -5.13
CA TYR A 30 7.39 -6.13 -6.54
C TYR A 30 7.37 -4.87 -7.41
N PHE A 31 6.55 -3.86 -7.06
CA PHE A 31 6.51 -2.60 -7.80
C PHE A 31 7.81 -1.79 -7.68
N CYS A 32 8.53 -1.92 -6.56
CA CYS A 32 9.87 -1.34 -6.42
C CYS A 32 10.86 -1.96 -7.40
N SER A 33 10.83 -3.29 -7.55
CA SER A 33 11.63 -4.01 -8.55
C SER A 33 11.30 -3.55 -9.97
N GLU A 34 10.01 -3.48 -10.32
CA GLU A 34 9.55 -2.96 -11.62
C GLU A 34 9.97 -1.50 -11.86
N TRP A 35 9.91 -0.66 -10.82
CA TRP A 35 10.34 0.73 -10.88
C TRP A 35 11.85 0.86 -11.11
N LEU A 36 12.65 0.01 -10.46
CA LEU A 36 14.10 -0.06 -10.63
C LEU A 36 14.48 -0.56 -12.03
N VAL A 37 13.83 -1.62 -12.52
CA VAL A 37 14.09 -2.18 -13.86
C VAL A 37 13.74 -1.16 -14.95
N SER A 38 12.58 -0.51 -14.83
CA SER A 38 12.16 0.53 -15.78
C SER A 38 13.04 1.78 -15.76
N SER A 39 13.80 2.02 -14.69
CA SER A 39 14.74 3.16 -14.61
C SER A 39 15.95 3.05 -15.53
N GLY A 40 16.31 1.83 -15.95
CA GLY A 40 17.42 1.56 -16.86
C GLY A 40 17.05 1.65 -18.35
N ILE A 41 15.79 1.90 -18.67
CA ILE A 41 15.28 1.91 -20.05
C ILE A 41 15.15 3.35 -20.54
N PRO A 42 15.63 3.68 -21.76
CA PRO A 42 15.58 5.03 -22.28
C PRO A 42 14.15 5.60 -22.26
N HIS A 43 14.05 6.90 -21.97
CA HIS A 43 12.78 7.60 -21.73
C HIS A 43 11.79 7.54 -22.90
N ASP A 44 12.30 7.39 -24.12
CA ASP A 44 11.52 7.39 -25.36
C ASP A 44 11.25 5.98 -25.91
N ALA A 45 11.73 4.93 -25.23
CA ALA A 45 11.42 3.56 -25.62
C ALA A 45 9.98 3.22 -25.23
N SER A 46 9.22 2.67 -26.19
CA SER A 46 7.89 2.14 -25.91
C SER A 46 7.98 1.00 -24.91
N PHE A 47 7.20 1.10 -23.84
CA PHE A 47 7.09 0.08 -22.82
C PHE A 47 5.73 -0.59 -22.98
N TYR A 48 5.73 -1.89 -23.24
CA TYR A 48 4.48 -2.66 -23.29
C TYR A 48 4.01 -2.93 -21.87
N ALA A 49 2.99 -2.20 -21.44
CA ALA A 49 2.33 -2.41 -20.15
C ALA A 49 0.83 -2.56 -20.37
N TYR A 50 0.29 -3.75 -20.06
CA TYR A 50 -1.16 -4.02 -20.06
C TYR A 50 -1.88 -3.79 -21.39
N GLY A 51 -1.24 -4.08 -22.52
CA GLY A 51 -1.90 -4.12 -23.83
C GLY A 51 -1.88 -2.80 -24.61
N ASP A 52 -1.38 -1.71 -24.02
CA ASP A 52 -1.18 -0.42 -24.70
C ASP A 52 0.31 -0.03 -24.70
N GLU A 53 0.75 0.65 -25.76
CA GLU A 53 2.07 1.28 -25.80
C GLU A 53 2.05 2.55 -24.95
N VAL A 54 2.74 2.51 -23.80
CA VAL A 54 2.90 3.66 -22.91
C VAL A 54 4.36 4.08 -22.92
N SER A 55 4.62 5.39 -22.82
CA SER A 55 6.00 5.86 -22.66
C SER A 55 6.61 5.27 -21.39
N SER A 56 7.90 4.91 -21.43
CA SER A 56 8.60 4.36 -20.27
C SER A 56 8.54 5.30 -19.06
N GLN A 57 8.48 6.61 -19.30
CA GLN A 57 8.25 7.62 -18.26
C GLN A 57 6.86 7.50 -17.60
N ALA A 58 5.79 7.35 -18.37
CA ALA A 58 4.44 7.19 -17.84
C ALA A 58 4.28 5.88 -17.06
N TYR A 59 4.87 4.79 -17.58
CA TYR A 59 4.94 3.51 -16.86
C TYR A 59 5.67 3.65 -15.53
N ARG A 60 6.87 4.24 -15.54
CA ARG A 60 7.67 4.44 -14.34
C ARG A 60 6.98 5.32 -13.30
N ALA A 61 6.27 6.37 -13.73
CA ALA A 61 5.48 7.21 -12.83
C ALA A 61 4.34 6.40 -12.17
N LYS A 62 3.60 5.61 -12.96
CA LYS A 62 2.48 4.80 -12.47
C LYS A 62 2.93 3.70 -11.51
N VAL A 63 4.00 2.98 -11.86
CA VAL A 63 4.61 1.95 -11.01
C VAL A 63 5.16 2.54 -9.71
N GLY A 64 5.82 3.71 -9.80
CA GLY A 64 6.31 4.42 -8.62
C GLY A 64 5.20 4.88 -7.68
N GLN A 65 4.08 5.35 -8.24
CA GLN A 65 2.88 5.70 -7.48
C GLN A 65 2.31 4.47 -6.76
N LEU A 66 2.17 3.33 -7.46
CA LEU A 66 1.68 2.08 -6.85
C LEU A 66 2.60 1.61 -5.73
N MET A 67 3.92 1.60 -5.97
CA MET A 67 4.94 1.27 -4.97
C MET A 67 4.75 2.10 -3.69
N ALA A 68 4.66 3.43 -3.82
CA ALA A 68 4.49 4.33 -2.68
C ALA A 68 3.17 4.06 -1.92
N LEU A 69 2.09 3.78 -2.65
CA LEU A 69 0.77 3.50 -2.09
C LEU A 69 0.78 2.22 -1.24
N PHE A 70 1.40 1.15 -1.75
CA PHE A 70 1.53 -0.11 -1.01
C PHE A 70 2.48 -0.02 0.20
N PHE A 71 3.58 0.75 0.11
CA PHE A 71 4.42 1.04 1.28
C PHE A 71 3.67 1.81 2.36
N LEU A 72 2.86 2.81 1.97
CA LEU A 72 2.04 3.58 2.90
C LEU A 72 1.01 2.67 3.59
N ALA A 73 0.34 1.78 2.83
CA ALA A 73 -0.62 0.83 3.38
C ALA A 73 0.04 -0.12 4.39
N ALA A 74 1.23 -0.65 4.08
CA ALA A 74 2.00 -1.49 5.00
C ALA A 74 2.36 -0.75 6.30
N ALA A 75 2.86 0.48 6.18
CA ALA A 75 3.21 1.32 7.33
C ALA A 75 1.99 1.63 8.21
N ILE A 76 0.83 1.91 7.60
CA ILE A 76 -0.44 2.14 8.31
C ILE A 76 -0.86 0.90 9.09
N CYS A 77 -0.77 -0.29 8.50
CA CYS A 77 -1.12 -1.54 9.16
C CYS A 77 -0.19 -1.84 10.36
N ILE A 78 1.11 -1.58 10.22
CA ILE A 78 2.08 -1.75 11.31
C ILE A 78 1.83 -0.71 12.42
N ALA A 79 1.62 0.56 12.06
CA ALA A 79 1.29 1.61 13.02
C ALA A 79 -0.01 1.30 13.77
N ALA A 80 -0.99 0.66 13.13
CA ALA A 80 -2.24 0.24 13.76
C ALA A 80 -2.03 -0.78 14.86
N VAL A 81 -1.15 -1.74 14.61
CA VAL A 81 -0.77 -2.77 15.57
C VAL A 81 -0.06 -2.15 16.76
N ILE A 82 0.88 -1.23 16.51
CA ILE A 82 1.68 -0.55 17.55
C ILE A 82 0.79 0.33 18.43
N VAL A 83 -0.17 1.05 17.85
CA VAL A 83 -0.97 2.05 18.58
C VAL A 83 -2.05 1.41 19.45
N GLN A 84 -2.42 0.13 19.23
CA GLN A 84 -3.24 -0.81 20.03
C GLN A 84 -4.57 -0.32 20.67
N ARG A 85 -4.89 0.98 20.70
CA ARG A 85 -6.01 1.60 21.44
C ARG A 85 -6.77 2.68 20.66
N ARG A 86 -6.35 3.08 19.46
CA ARG A 86 -7.03 4.12 18.65
C ARG A 86 -7.42 3.63 17.25
N LEU A 87 -8.08 2.48 17.17
CA LEU A 87 -8.65 1.96 15.91
C LEU A 87 -9.51 2.99 15.15
N MET A 88 -10.26 3.83 15.85
CA MET A 88 -11.05 4.90 15.21
C MET A 88 -10.19 5.94 14.48
N GLY A 89 -9.00 6.28 15.01
CA GLY A 89 -8.10 7.23 14.35
C GLY A 89 -7.52 6.67 13.05
N LEU A 90 -7.35 5.35 13.00
CA LEU A 90 -6.78 4.68 11.84
C LEU A 90 -7.79 4.43 10.73
N VAL A 91 -9.03 4.09 11.10
CA VAL A 91 -10.16 4.05 10.16
C VAL A 91 -10.39 5.42 9.54
N ALA A 92 -10.25 6.51 10.31
CA ALA A 92 -10.33 7.87 9.79
C ALA A 92 -9.20 8.22 8.81
N ILE A 93 -7.97 7.76 9.07
CA ILE A 93 -6.84 7.96 8.15
C ILE A 93 -7.03 7.13 6.87
N VAL A 94 -7.45 5.87 6.97
CA VAL A 94 -7.72 5.03 5.80
C VAL A 94 -8.85 5.60 4.95
N LEU A 95 -9.96 6.04 5.56
CA LEU A 95 -11.03 6.75 4.86
C LEU A 95 -10.54 8.05 4.23
N GLY A 96 -9.67 8.81 4.92
CA GLY A 96 -9.05 10.01 4.39
C GLY A 96 -8.19 9.74 3.15
N VAL A 97 -7.35 8.71 3.20
CA VAL A 97 -6.51 8.30 2.07
C VAL A 97 -7.35 7.78 0.91
N CYS A 98 -8.38 6.97 1.17
CA CYS A 98 -9.33 6.53 0.15
C CYS A 98 -10.08 7.71 -0.49
N SER A 99 -10.43 8.74 0.30
CA SER A 99 -11.11 9.94 -0.20
C SER A 99 -10.20 10.79 -1.09
N ILE A 100 -8.93 10.94 -0.71
CA ILE A 100 -7.93 11.63 -1.53
C ILE A 100 -7.71 10.87 -2.84
N LEU A 101 -7.60 9.55 -2.79
CA LEU A 101 -7.46 8.73 -3.99
C LEU A 101 -8.68 8.79 -4.90
N TYR A 102 -9.89 8.86 -4.35
CA TYR A 102 -11.12 9.02 -5.14
C TYR A 102 -11.20 10.39 -5.83
N ILE A 103 -10.61 11.44 -5.25
CA ILE A 103 -10.61 12.78 -5.85
C ILE A 103 -9.53 12.90 -6.96
N VAL A 104 -8.44 12.15 -6.83
CA VAL A 104 -7.31 12.18 -7.78
C VAL A 104 -7.54 11.26 -8.98
N LEU A 105 -8.38 10.23 -8.84
CA LEU A 105 -8.81 9.34 -9.92
C LEU A 105 -9.95 9.95 -10.74
#